data_AF-A0AAP0IA69-F1
#
_entry.id   AF-A0AAP0IA69-F1
#
_cell.length_a   1.000
_cell.length_b   1.000
_cell.length_c   1.000
_cell.angle_alpha   90.00
_cell.angle_beta   90.00
_cell.angle_gamma   90.00
#
_symmetry.space_group_name_H-M   'P 1'
#
loop_
_entity.id
_entity.type
_entity.pdbx_description
1 polymer ?
#
loop_
_entity_poly.entity_id
_entity_poly.type
_entity_poly.pdbx_seq_one_letter_code
_entity_poly.pdbx_strand_id
1 'polypeptide(L)'
;MLDTGHTTFDYVDLYMEFMHQGKLIRLQGVRPASCFAMSFSQFKKLEHQQGAASYYQCSVSLIDQDYTLVEPSIPPLLQGLLDDFSDVFASPTSLPPSRTADHHIPIQPGTQPINVKPSIPAFPKKKGD
;
A
#
# COMPACT_ATOMS: atom_id res chain seq x y z
N MET A 1 0.62 12.69 17.03
CA MET A 1 1.77 12.30 16.21
C MET A 1 2.57 11.30 17.04
N LEU A 2 2.59 10.02 16.68
CA LEU A 2 3.35 9.01 17.44
C LEU A 2 4.82 9.14 17.04
N ASP A 3 5.62 9.78 17.88
CA ASP A 3 7.07 9.82 17.73
C ASP A 3 7.63 8.48 18.25
N THR A 4 7.98 7.58 17.33
CA THR A 4 8.53 6.25 17.65
C THR A 4 10.04 6.27 17.88
N GLY A 5 10.68 7.45 17.85
CA GLY A 5 12.13 7.58 18.02
C GLY A 5 12.95 6.77 17.01
N HIS A 6 14.19 6.43 17.37
CA HIS A 6 15.09 5.65 16.51
C HIS A 6 14.51 4.26 16.23
N THR A 7 14.10 4.03 14.98
CA THR A 7 13.46 2.80 14.51
C THR A 7 14.44 2.02 13.62
N THR A 8 14.64 0.73 13.91
CA THR A 8 15.45 -0.18 13.08
C THR A 8 14.55 -1.08 12.25
N PHE A 9 15.00 -1.37 11.03
CA PHE A 9 14.30 -2.23 10.08
C PHE A 9 15.25 -3.30 9.57
N ASP A 10 14.79 -4.54 9.59
CA ASP A 10 15.45 -5.66 8.91
C ASP A 10 14.48 -6.24 7.89
N TYR A 11 14.75 -5.96 6.62
CA TYR A 11 13.92 -6.41 5.50
C TYR A 11 14.23 -7.84 5.07
N VAL A 12 15.35 -8.40 5.52
CA VAL A 12 15.63 -9.82 5.32
C VAL A 12 14.74 -10.57 6.29
N ASP A 13 14.91 -10.34 7.58
CA ASP A 13 14.16 -11.01 8.66
C ASP A 13 12.75 -10.48 8.90
N LEU A 14 12.33 -9.50 8.09
CA LEU A 14 11.04 -8.83 8.14
C LEU A 14 10.66 -8.44 9.57
N TYR A 15 11.50 -7.67 10.25
CA TYR A 15 11.11 -7.08 11.52
C TYR A 15 11.42 -5.59 11.59
N MET A 16 10.65 -4.91 12.44
CA MET A 16 10.85 -3.52 12.82
C MET A 16 10.94 -3.46 14.34
N GLU A 17 11.91 -2.72 14.87
CA GLU A 17 12.06 -2.48 16.30
C GLU A 17 12.07 -0.98 16.59
N PHE A 18 11.33 -0.56 17.62
CA PHE A 18 11.28 0.83 18.06
C PHE A 18 10.98 0.94 19.54
N MET A 19 11.29 2.11 20.12
CA MET A 19 11.06 2.40 21.52
C MET A 19 9.70 3.10 21.70
N HIS A 20 8.82 2.55 22.53
CA HIS A 20 7.56 3.19 22.86
C HIS A 20 7.29 3.09 24.36
N GLN A 21 7.15 4.24 25.03
CA GLN A 21 6.95 4.33 26.48
C GLN A 21 8.02 3.56 27.30
N GLY A 22 9.29 3.61 26.86
CA GLY A 22 10.41 2.92 27.51
C GLY A 22 10.45 1.40 27.29
N LYS A 23 9.51 0.84 26.51
CA LYS A 23 9.48 -0.59 26.16
C LYS A 23 9.89 -0.80 24.70
N LEU A 24 10.82 -1.73 24.48
CA LEU A 24 11.25 -2.09 23.13
C LEU A 24 10.13 -2.91 22.51
N ILE A 25 9.55 -2.38 21.43
CA ILE A 25 8.51 -3.03 20.65
C ILE A 25 9.15 -3.58 19.39
N ARG A 26 8.99 -4.89 19.17
CA ARG A 26 9.34 -5.56 17.92
C ARG A 26 8.06 -5.95 17.20
N LEU A 27 7.89 -5.45 15.98
CA LEU A 27 6.89 -5.94 15.04
C LEU A 27 7.56 -6.94 14.11
N GLN A 28 7.06 -8.18 14.13
CA GLN A 28 7.56 -9.24 13.27
C GLN A 28 6.61 -9.41 12.09
N GLY A 29 7.12 -9.17 10.89
CA GLY A 29 6.47 -9.46 9.63
C GLY A 29 6.29 -10.95 9.45
N VAL A 30 5.10 -11.32 8.98
CA VAL A 30 4.77 -12.72 8.66
C VAL A 30 5.27 -12.99 7.24
N ARG A 31 6.15 -13.98 7.06
CA ARG A 31 6.41 -14.56 5.75
C ARG A 31 5.34 -15.62 5.51
N PRO A 32 4.31 -15.39 4.68
CA PRO A 32 3.33 -16.42 4.43
C PRO A 32 4.04 -17.56 3.68
N ALA A 33 4.27 -18.69 4.34
CA ALA A 33 4.56 -19.94 3.63
C ALA A 33 3.35 -20.34 2.76
N SER A 34 2.16 -19.86 3.13
CA SER A 34 0.95 -19.76 2.31
C SER A 34 -0.15 -19.08 3.13
N CYS A 35 -0.80 -18.05 2.57
CA CYS A 35 -2.03 -17.51 3.12
C CYS A 35 -3.18 -18.06 2.27
N PHE A 36 -3.85 -19.09 2.77
CA PHE A 36 -5.01 -19.66 2.08
C PHE A 36 -6.29 -19.16 2.72
N ALA A 37 -7.29 -18.84 1.90
CA ALA A 37 -8.65 -18.67 2.38
C ALA A 37 -9.09 -19.98 3.05
N MET A 38 -9.40 -19.92 4.35
CA MET A 38 -9.89 -21.09 5.06
C MET A 38 -11.41 -21.23 4.84
N SER A 39 -11.90 -22.46 4.70
CA SER A 39 -13.33 -22.70 4.69
C SER A 39 -13.93 -22.54 6.09
N PHE A 40 -15.25 -22.30 6.17
CA PHE A 40 -15.97 -22.24 7.44
C PHE A 40 -15.81 -23.53 8.28
N SER A 41 -15.74 -24.69 7.61
CA SER A 41 -15.53 -25.98 8.30
C SER A 41 -14.13 -26.12 8.88
N GLN A 42 -13.10 -25.54 8.24
CA GLN A 42 -11.75 -25.46 8.80
C GLN A 42 -11.70 -24.48 9.98
N PHE A 43 -12.41 -23.36 9.90
CA PHE A 43 -12.53 -22.39 11.00
C PHE A 43 -13.16 -23.01 12.25
N LYS A 44 -14.30 -23.70 12.09
CA LYS A 44 -14.98 -24.45 13.17
C LYS A 44 -14.06 -25.45 13.88
N LYS A 45 -13.16 -26.11 13.14
CA LYS A 45 -12.18 -27.04 13.72
C LYS A 45 -11.12 -26.31 14.56
N LEU A 46 -10.65 -25.14 14.10
CA LEU A 46 -9.71 -24.31 14.85
C LEU A 46 -10.34 -23.68 16.09
N GLU A 47 -11.60 -23.24 16.02
CA GLU A 47 -12.33 -22.72 17.18
C GLU A 47 -12.42 -23.77 18.30
N HIS A 48 -12.62 -25.04 17.92
CA HIS A 48 -12.71 -26.14 18.87
C HIS A 48 -11.36 -26.59 19.41
N GLN A 49 -10.28 -26.35 18.67
CA GLN A 49 -8.90 -26.61 19.10
C GLN A 49 -8.32 -25.34 19.74
N GLN A 50 -8.55 -25.18 21.04
CA GLN A 50 -8.07 -24.01 21.79
C GLN A 50 -6.56 -23.80 21.60
N GLY A 51 -6.20 -22.71 20.90
CA GLY A 51 -4.80 -22.39 20.62
C GLY A 51 -4.54 -21.03 19.97
N ALA A 52 -5.56 -20.25 19.59
CA ALA A 52 -5.38 -18.92 19.02
C ALA A 52 -6.08 -17.86 19.88
N ALA A 53 -5.34 -16.79 20.21
CA ALA A 53 -5.81 -15.71 21.08
C ALA A 53 -6.77 -14.71 20.38
N SER A 54 -6.85 -14.73 19.04
CA SER A 54 -7.74 -13.87 18.25
C SER A 54 -7.79 -14.31 16.79
N TYR A 55 -8.97 -14.19 16.14
CA TYR A 55 -9.17 -14.45 14.71
C TYR A 55 -9.57 -13.14 14.00
N TYR A 56 -9.03 -12.90 12.81
CA TYR A 56 -9.35 -11.72 11.99
C TYR A 56 -9.89 -12.18 10.63
N GLN A 57 -11.07 -11.69 10.26
CA GLN A 57 -11.64 -11.88 8.94
C GLN A 57 -11.24 -10.70 8.04
N CYS A 58 -10.34 -10.92 7.09
CA CYS A 58 -10.09 -9.97 6.00
C CYS A 58 -10.83 -10.45 4.75
N SER A 59 -11.93 -9.78 4.42
CA SER A 59 -12.59 -9.95 3.13
C SER A 59 -12.28 -8.74 2.25
N VAL A 60 -11.68 -8.98 1.09
CA VAL A 60 -11.62 -7.99 0.01
C VAL A 60 -12.78 -8.30 -0.92
N SER A 61 -13.87 -7.56 -0.80
CA SER A 61 -14.91 -7.52 -1.81
C SER A 61 -14.42 -6.64 -2.96
N LEU A 62 -14.18 -7.25 -4.13
CA LEU A 62 -14.14 -6.48 -5.37
C LEU A 62 -15.57 -5.97 -5.59
N ILE A 63 -15.79 -4.70 -5.29
CA ILE A 63 -17.08 -4.05 -5.45
C ILE A 63 -17.22 -3.72 -6.94
N ASP A 64 -17.78 -4.65 -7.73
CA ASP A 64 -18.36 -4.37 -9.06
C ASP A 64 -19.75 -3.72 -8.89
N GLN A 65 -19.89 -2.75 -7.98
CA GLN A 65 -21.14 -1.99 -7.86
C GLN A 65 -21.08 -0.78 -8.78
N ASP A 66 -22.02 -0.73 -9.72
CA ASP A 66 -22.52 0.52 -10.28
C ASP A 66 -22.99 1.38 -9.10
N TYR A 67 -22.18 2.33 -8.67
CA TYR A 67 -22.48 3.18 -7.52
C TYR A 67 -23.72 4.03 -7.82
N THR A 68 -24.88 3.66 -7.30
CA THR A 68 -25.92 4.65 -7.03
C THR A 68 -25.37 5.53 -5.92
N LEU A 69 -25.16 6.81 -6.21
CA LEU A 69 -24.72 7.82 -5.24
C LEU A 69 -25.75 7.97 -4.12
N VAL A 70 -25.74 7.05 -3.16
CA VAL A 70 -26.33 7.28 -1.85
C VAL A 70 -25.31 8.16 -1.15
N GLU A 71 -25.58 9.47 -1.04
CA GLU A 71 -24.74 10.36 -0.25
C GLU A 71 -24.60 9.75 1.15
N PRO A 72 -23.39 9.31 1.55
CA PRO A 72 -23.19 8.82 2.89
C PRO A 72 -23.39 9.99 3.84
N SER A 73 -24.23 9.83 4.87
CA SER A 73 -24.33 10.78 5.96
C SER A 73 -22.96 10.90 6.63
N ILE A 74 -22.23 11.98 6.33
CA ILE A 74 -20.92 12.27 6.91
C ILE A 74 -21.12 12.51 8.41
N PRO A 75 -20.42 11.77 9.30
CA PRO A 75 -20.46 12.03 10.73
C PRO A 75 -20.05 13.49 11.04
N PRO A 76 -20.74 14.22 11.93
CA PRO A 76 -20.44 15.63 12.22
C PRO A 76 -19.00 15.91 12.63
N LEU A 77 -18.35 14.94 13.30
CA LEU A 77 -16.94 15.02 13.68
C LEU A 77 -15.99 15.07 12.48
N LEU A 78 -16.34 14.39 11.39
CA LEU A 78 -15.54 14.35 10.16
C LEU A 78 -15.84 15.54 9.26
N GLN A 79 -17.01 16.17 9.38
CA GLN A 79 -17.37 17.33 8.56
C GLN A 79 -16.35 18.46 8.71
N GLY A 80 -16.00 18.84 9.95
CA GLY A 80 -15.00 19.88 10.19
C GLY A 80 -13.63 19.52 9.61
N LEU A 81 -13.22 18.25 9.71
CA LEU A 81 -11.96 17.78 9.13
C LEU A 81 -11.97 17.83 7.60
N LEU A 82 -13.09 17.47 6.97
CA LEU A 82 -13.21 17.52 5.50
C LEU A 82 -13.25 18.96 5.00
N ASP A 83 -13.88 19.86 5.75
CA ASP A 83 -13.91 21.29 5.43
C ASP A 83 -12.49 21.89 5.54
N ASP A 84 -11.76 21.58 6.62
CA ASP A 84 -10.39 22.04 6.88
C ASP A 84 -9.38 21.59 5.82
N PHE A 85 -9.58 20.40 5.21
CA PHE A 85 -8.69 19.81 4.21
C PHE A 85 -9.37 19.66 2.83
N SER A 86 -10.34 20.52 2.53
CA SER A 86 -11.09 20.49 1.27
C SER A 86 -10.19 20.66 0.03
N ASP A 87 -9.06 21.34 0.18
CA ASP A 87 -8.02 21.53 -0.84
C ASP A 87 -7.29 20.24 -1.21
N VAL A 88 -7.12 19.30 -0.26
CA VAL A 88 -6.48 17.99 -0.50
C VAL A 88 -7.30 17.12 -1.45
N PHE A 89 -8.63 17.26 -1.39
CA PHE A 89 -9.57 16.47 -2.21
C PHE A 89 -10.03 17.20 -3.47
N ALA A 90 -9.67 18.48 -3.63
CA ALA A 90 -9.96 19.24 -4.83
C ALA A 90 -9.20 18.65 -6.02
N SER A 91 -9.85 18.64 -7.20
CA SER A 91 -9.17 18.26 -8.44
C SER A 91 -7.97 19.17 -8.68
N PRO A 92 -6.75 18.63 -8.84
CA PRO A 92 -5.56 19.46 -9.03
C PRO A 92 -5.64 20.21 -10.36
N THR A 93 -5.54 21.54 -10.31
CA THR A 93 -5.58 22.41 -11.50
C THR A 93 -4.20 22.74 -12.06
N SER A 94 -3.14 22.39 -11.34
CA SER A 94 -1.76 22.68 -11.70
C SER A 94 -0.83 21.53 -11.35
N LEU A 95 0.41 21.60 -11.83
CA LEU A 95 1.48 20.72 -11.37
C LEU A 95 1.70 20.90 -9.86
N PRO A 96 2.08 19.83 -9.15
CA PRO A 96 2.47 19.94 -7.75
C PRO A 96 3.69 20.89 -7.61
N PRO A 97 3.80 21.61 -6.49
CA PRO A 97 4.97 22.45 -6.24
C PRO A 97 6.24 21.59 -6.21
N SER A 98 7.34 22.15 -6.72
CA SER A 98 8.65 21.51 -6.64
C SER A 98 9.01 21.27 -5.17
N ARG A 99 9.49 20.07 -4.87
CA ARG A 99 9.87 19.67 -3.52
C ARG A 99 11.38 19.77 -3.39
N THR A 100 11.87 20.04 -2.18
CA THR A 100 13.32 20.04 -1.90
C THR A 100 13.98 18.68 -2.17
N ALA A 101 13.19 17.60 -2.22
CA ALA A 101 13.62 16.24 -2.51
C ALA A 101 13.26 15.79 -3.93
N ASP A 102 13.03 16.70 -4.88
CA ASP A 102 12.88 16.31 -6.28
C ASP A 102 14.14 15.56 -6.74
N HIS A 103 13.96 14.31 -7.17
CA HIS A 103 15.07 13.47 -7.59
C HIS A 103 15.63 13.97 -8.92
N HIS A 104 16.89 14.37 -8.91
CA HIS A 104 17.64 14.66 -10.13
C HIS A 104 18.48 13.45 -10.53
N ILE A 105 18.52 13.15 -11.83
CA ILE A 105 19.50 12.23 -12.40
C ILE A 105 20.71 13.08 -12.81
N PRO A 106 21.80 13.09 -12.03
CA PRO A 106 22.99 13.87 -12.39
C PRO A 106 23.62 13.26 -13.64
N ILE A 107 23.82 14.09 -14.66
CA ILE A 107 24.49 13.71 -15.91
C ILE A 107 25.94 14.22 -15.86
N GLN A 108 26.88 13.45 -16.41
CA GLN A 108 28.27 13.92 -16.54
C GLN A 108 28.37 15.13 -17.49
N PRO A 109 29.17 16.15 -17.16
CA PRO A 109 29.40 17.30 -18.04
C PRO A 109 29.83 16.86 -19.44
N GLY A 110 29.19 17.41 -20.48
CA GLY A 110 29.50 17.09 -21.89
C GLY A 110 28.78 15.86 -22.45
N THR A 111 27.90 15.21 -21.69
CA THR A 111 27.08 14.11 -22.21
C THR A 111 26.10 14.61 -23.26
N GLN A 112 26.10 14.00 -24.44
CA GLN A 112 25.15 14.31 -25.51
C GLN A 112 23.80 13.61 -25.28
N PRO A 113 22.67 14.23 -25.65
CA PRO A 113 21.36 13.58 -25.56
C PRO A 113 21.30 12.27 -26.35
N ILE A 114 20.75 11.22 -25.76
CA ILE A 114 20.53 9.95 -26.44
C ILE A 114 19.21 10.01 -27.20
N ASN A 115 19.25 9.83 -28.52
CA ASN A 115 18.07 9.70 -29.37
C ASN A 115 18.12 8.34 -30.08
N VAL A 116 17.44 7.34 -29.51
CA VAL A 116 17.34 5.97 -30.07
C VAL A 116 15.93 5.70 -30.55
N LYS A 117 15.79 5.22 -31.79
CA LYS A 117 14.50 4.82 -32.35
C LYS A 117 14.00 3.57 -31.60
N PRO A 118 12.75 3.57 -31.07
CA PRO A 118 12.18 2.38 -30.44
C PRO A 118 12.22 1.19 -31.40
N SER A 119 12.75 0.04 -30.95
CA SER A 119 12.67 -1.17 -31.76
C SER A 119 11.27 -1.77 -31.62
N ILE A 120 10.65 -2.10 -32.74
CA ILE A 120 9.36 -2.79 -32.73
C ILE A 120 9.66 -4.28 -32.50
N PRO A 121 9.07 -4.92 -31.48
CA PRO A 121 9.23 -6.36 -31.30
C PRO A 121 8.77 -7.09 -32.56
N ALA A 122 9.58 -8.05 -33.03
CA ALA A 122 9.21 -8.87 -34.17
C ALA A 122 7.96 -9.68 -33.84
N PHE A 123 6.85 -9.42 -34.52
CA PHE A 123 5.67 -10.27 -34.42
C PHE A 123 5.96 -11.63 -35.07
N PRO A 124 5.76 -12.76 -34.37
CA PRO A 124 5.96 -14.07 -34.95
C PRO A 124 4.95 -14.28 -36.08
N LYS A 125 5.46 -14.52 -37.30
CA LYS A 125 4.61 -14.95 -38.42
C LYS A 125 4.04 -16.32 -38.06
N LYS A 126 2.72 -16.45 -37.98
CA LYS A 126 2.06 -17.76 -37.93
C LYS A 126 2.47 -18.54 -39.19
N LYS A 127 3.05 -19.73 -39.01
CA LYS A 127 3.18 -20.69 -40.11
C LYS A 127 1.77 -21.05 -40.55
N GLY A 128 1.46 -20.79 -41.82
CA GLY A 128 0.23 -21.31 -42.43
C GLY A 128 0.34 -22.82 -42.55
N ASP A 129 -0.72 -23.50 -42.13
CA ASP A 129 -0.99 -24.90 -42.44
C ASP A 129 -1.30 -25.06 -43.95
#